data_AF-A0A1H9MPT9-F1
#
_entry.id   AF-A0A1H9MPT9-F1
#
_cell.length_a   1.000
_cell.length_b   1.000
_cell.length_c   1.000
_cell.angle_alpha   90.00
_cell.angle_beta   90.00
_cell.angle_gamma   90.00
#
_symmetry.space_group_name_H-M   'P 1'
#
loop_
_entity.id
_entity.type
_entity.pdbx_description
1 polymer ?
#
loop_
_entity_poly.entity_id
_entity_poly.type
_entity_poly.pdbx_seq_one_letter_code
_entity_poly.pdbx_strand_id
1 'polypeptide(L)'
;MAATGTIALNANSLTVTGSGTKFTTEAQVGGALVTNIGNVPYTFVIGAIKSDTSITLTANYQGSKVSGQSFSLIDRGAYTAITAELGARTAQAIRGLNYDKANWQQILTGSGNVTVNVPDGSQYTGPSWLSLENSLKDKASNVDLEKGLEGKLSLSGGTLTGALQTLGIEMLGNTPFIDFHYNNDSSDFNVRLINDATGLLTLNGNFRILNSLYFGSSSQTSIRYAGGYLIFDGGPAFAVHGYRCVAGRGGASGSNSFNYFWTGGALQVWIDTTNIGTMALNANSDKELKDEIEYIPSDETSTSLEEINQWKPATFKYKGRGIIPESDTKLGFIANDLVSVSPQCVTGEGLPNDYDIVNDPNNPNAYQLDQVAMIAKLTMAIQELAAKVEALEKK
;
A
#
# COMPACT_ATOMS: atom_id res chain seq x y z
N MET A 1 -50.37 -73.52 41.73
CA MET A 1 -51.26 -73.28 42.89
C MET A 1 -50.92 -74.26 44.00
N ALA A 2 -51.20 -73.93 45.26
CA ALA A 2 -51.10 -74.88 46.36
C ALA A 2 -52.07 -76.04 46.11
N ALA A 3 -51.57 -77.27 46.04
CA ALA A 3 -52.37 -78.44 45.75
C ALA A 3 -52.92 -79.06 47.04
N THR A 4 -54.00 -79.84 46.93
CA THR A 4 -54.66 -80.40 48.11
C THR A 4 -53.90 -81.63 48.61
N GLY A 5 -53.76 -81.76 49.93
CA GLY A 5 -53.12 -82.93 50.56
C GLY A 5 -51.60 -82.80 50.72
N THR A 6 -50.94 -83.93 50.96
CA THR A 6 -49.49 -84.02 51.14
C THR A 6 -48.89 -85.12 50.29
N ILE A 7 -47.60 -85.03 49.99
CA ILE A 7 -46.89 -86.05 49.22
C ILE A 7 -45.77 -86.70 50.02
N ALA A 8 -45.43 -87.91 49.63
CA ALA A 8 -44.22 -88.60 50.03
C ALA A 8 -43.40 -88.97 48.78
N LEU A 9 -42.11 -88.68 48.87
CA LEU A 9 -41.11 -88.97 47.85
C LEU A 9 -40.19 -90.05 48.41
N ASN A 10 -40.11 -91.18 47.72
CA ASN A 10 -39.24 -92.29 48.12
C ASN A 10 -37.86 -92.11 47.48
N ALA A 11 -36.82 -92.52 48.20
CA ALA A 11 -35.44 -92.43 47.71
C ALA A 11 -35.25 -93.22 46.41
N ASN A 12 -34.59 -92.61 45.43
CA ASN A 12 -34.29 -93.15 44.12
C ASN A 12 -35.52 -93.74 43.39
N SER A 13 -36.65 -93.05 43.49
CA SER A 13 -37.92 -93.49 42.90
C SER A 13 -38.52 -92.41 42.00
N LEU A 14 -39.21 -92.85 40.94
CA LEU A 14 -40.08 -92.00 40.15
C LEU A 14 -41.43 -91.78 40.82
N THR A 15 -41.84 -92.67 41.72
CA THR A 15 -43.21 -92.67 42.25
C THR A 15 -43.34 -91.66 43.39
N VAL A 16 -44.30 -90.76 43.24
CA VAL A 16 -44.78 -89.88 44.30
C VAL A 16 -46.09 -90.42 44.81
N THR A 17 -46.15 -90.69 46.11
CA THR A 17 -47.36 -91.15 46.78
C THR A 17 -48.03 -89.99 47.49
N GLY A 18 -49.29 -89.75 47.21
CA GLY A 18 -50.10 -88.68 47.79
C GLY A 18 -51.03 -89.18 48.89
N SER A 19 -51.28 -88.32 49.88
CA SER A 19 -52.27 -88.49 50.93
C SER A 19 -53.22 -87.29 50.93
N GLY A 20 -54.51 -87.54 50.74
CA GLY A 20 -55.51 -86.47 50.56
C GLY A 20 -55.41 -85.70 49.24
N THR A 21 -54.63 -86.21 48.27
CA THR A 21 -54.42 -85.61 46.96
C THR A 21 -55.52 -85.98 45.98
N LYS A 22 -55.72 -85.15 44.95
CA LYS A 22 -56.62 -85.41 43.81
C LYS A 22 -55.87 -85.29 42.48
N PHE A 23 -54.83 -86.09 42.32
CA PHE A 23 -53.91 -85.93 41.17
C PHE A 23 -54.58 -86.10 39.81
N THR A 24 -55.68 -86.87 39.69
CA THR A 24 -56.35 -87.03 38.39
C THR A 24 -57.03 -85.76 37.91
N THR A 25 -57.40 -84.86 38.83
CA THR A 25 -58.05 -83.58 38.51
C THR A 25 -57.12 -82.37 38.65
N GLU A 26 -56.12 -82.44 39.54
CA GLU A 26 -55.26 -81.30 39.89
C GLU A 26 -53.90 -81.33 39.17
N ALA A 27 -53.40 -82.51 38.78
CA ALA A 27 -52.12 -82.66 38.11
C ALA A 27 -52.28 -82.86 36.61
N GLN A 28 -51.23 -82.54 35.86
CA GLN A 28 -51.16 -82.78 34.43
C GLN A 28 -49.82 -83.45 34.09
N VAL A 29 -49.86 -84.47 33.25
CA VAL A 29 -48.65 -85.06 32.68
C VAL A 29 -47.92 -84.00 31.85
N GLY A 30 -46.62 -83.84 32.07
CA GLY A 30 -45.79 -82.77 31.50
C GLY A 30 -45.86 -81.43 32.25
N GLY A 31 -46.73 -81.29 33.25
CA GLY A 31 -46.67 -80.22 34.24
C GLY A 31 -45.56 -80.45 35.26
N ALA A 32 -45.36 -79.50 36.17
CA ALA A 32 -44.33 -79.61 37.20
C ALA A 32 -44.94 -79.70 38.61
N LEU A 33 -44.38 -80.60 39.42
CA LEU A 33 -44.55 -80.65 40.86
C LEU A 33 -43.43 -79.89 41.52
N VAL A 34 -43.77 -78.92 42.36
CA VAL A 34 -42.83 -78.12 43.14
C VAL A 34 -43.05 -78.40 44.61
N THR A 35 -42.00 -78.76 45.34
CA THR A 35 -42.04 -78.96 46.78
C THR A 35 -40.73 -78.49 47.41
N ASN A 36 -40.79 -78.05 48.66
CA ASN A 36 -39.61 -77.72 49.42
C ASN A 36 -39.27 -78.90 50.33
N ILE A 37 -38.03 -79.35 50.29
CA ILE A 37 -37.53 -80.40 51.18
C ILE A 37 -36.45 -79.75 52.04
N GLY A 38 -36.76 -79.52 53.32
CA GLY A 38 -36.05 -78.51 54.11
C GLY A 38 -36.26 -77.13 53.51
N ASN A 39 -35.17 -76.35 53.37
CA ASN A 39 -35.17 -75.01 52.74
C ASN A 39 -34.77 -75.01 51.26
N VAL A 40 -34.73 -76.18 50.61
CA VAL A 40 -34.34 -76.29 49.20
C VAL A 40 -35.58 -76.57 48.34
N PRO A 41 -35.89 -75.72 47.34
CA PRO A 41 -36.98 -75.97 46.40
C PRO A 41 -36.57 -77.03 45.38
N TYR A 42 -37.45 -77.99 45.16
CA TYR A 42 -37.34 -79.00 44.12
C TYR A 42 -38.48 -78.86 43.13
N THR A 43 -38.15 -78.92 41.84
CA THR A 43 -39.11 -78.90 40.73
C THR A 43 -38.93 -80.16 39.90
N PHE A 44 -39.98 -80.96 39.80
CA PHE A 44 -39.97 -82.22 39.06
C PHE A 44 -41.05 -82.19 37.98
N VAL A 45 -40.75 -82.69 36.78
CA VAL A 45 -41.77 -82.84 35.74
C VAL A 45 -42.53 -84.15 35.95
N ILE A 46 -43.85 -84.09 35.89
CA ILE A 46 -44.76 -85.22 36.07
C ILE A 46 -44.77 -86.06 34.79
N GLY A 47 -44.28 -87.30 34.86
CA GLY A 47 -44.20 -88.24 33.74
C GLY A 47 -45.48 -89.04 33.49
N ALA A 48 -46.25 -89.38 34.53
CA ALA A 48 -47.57 -90.01 34.38
C ALA A 48 -48.44 -89.81 35.63
N ILE A 49 -49.76 -89.84 35.46
CA ILE A 49 -50.73 -89.89 36.57
C ILE A 49 -51.26 -91.32 36.64
N LYS A 50 -51.11 -91.98 37.79
CA LYS A 50 -51.52 -93.38 37.99
C LYS A 50 -52.86 -93.48 38.71
N SER A 51 -53.09 -92.61 39.69
CA SER A 51 -54.35 -92.49 40.44
C SER A 51 -54.38 -91.14 41.17
N ASP A 52 -55.46 -90.84 41.90
CA ASP A 52 -55.56 -89.63 42.72
C ASP A 52 -54.47 -89.51 43.79
N THR A 53 -53.85 -90.64 44.16
CA THR A 53 -52.83 -90.76 45.20
C THR A 53 -51.48 -91.22 44.67
N SER A 54 -51.29 -91.31 43.35
CA SER A 54 -50.02 -91.75 42.77
C SER A 54 -49.73 -91.11 41.41
N ILE A 55 -48.56 -90.49 41.30
CA ILE A 55 -47.98 -90.01 40.05
C ILE A 55 -46.55 -90.54 39.89
N THR A 56 -46.02 -90.53 38.67
CA THR A 56 -44.60 -90.77 38.40
C THR A 56 -43.94 -89.49 37.89
N LEU A 57 -42.69 -89.24 38.29
CA LEU A 57 -41.84 -88.17 37.79
C LEU A 57 -41.12 -88.62 36.50
N THR A 58 -40.49 -87.69 35.81
CA THR A 58 -39.62 -87.96 34.64
C THR A 58 -38.16 -88.26 35.03
N ALA A 59 -37.76 -87.88 36.24
CA ALA A 59 -36.45 -88.18 36.82
C ALA A 59 -36.62 -88.67 38.26
N ASN A 60 -35.75 -89.59 38.70
CA ASN A 60 -35.77 -90.12 40.06
C ASN A 60 -35.55 -89.00 41.08
N TYR A 61 -36.30 -89.02 42.17
CA TYR A 61 -35.95 -88.23 43.34
C TYR A 61 -34.69 -88.81 44.00
N GLN A 62 -33.59 -88.07 43.92
CA GLN A 62 -32.27 -88.52 44.40
C GLN A 62 -32.03 -88.26 45.90
N GLY A 63 -33.00 -87.69 46.62
CA GLY A 63 -32.89 -87.43 48.06
C GLY A 63 -33.36 -88.59 48.93
N SER A 64 -33.18 -88.45 50.25
CA SER A 64 -33.69 -89.41 51.24
C SER A 64 -35.22 -89.36 51.32
N LYS A 65 -35.86 -90.48 51.71
CA LYS A 65 -37.32 -90.59 51.80
C LYS A 65 -37.90 -89.50 52.71
N VAL A 66 -38.87 -88.76 52.18
CA VAL A 66 -39.63 -87.73 52.92
C VAL A 66 -41.12 -87.97 52.76
N SER A 67 -41.89 -87.66 53.81
CA SER A 67 -43.33 -87.87 53.86
C SER A 67 -44.02 -86.63 54.43
N GLY A 68 -45.23 -86.34 53.97
CA GLY A 68 -46.02 -85.23 54.49
C GLY A 68 -45.66 -83.86 53.89
N GLN A 69 -44.92 -83.83 52.77
CA GLN A 69 -44.50 -82.57 52.17
C GLN A 69 -45.69 -81.83 51.54
N SER A 70 -45.78 -80.53 51.80
CA SER A 70 -46.62 -79.63 51.01
C SER A 70 -46.03 -79.47 49.60
N PHE A 71 -46.90 -79.26 48.62
CA PHE A 71 -46.48 -79.13 47.24
C PHE A 71 -47.39 -78.19 46.47
N SER A 72 -46.89 -77.72 45.34
CA SER A 72 -47.62 -76.96 44.35
C SER A 72 -47.51 -77.65 43.01
N LEU A 73 -48.55 -77.50 42.21
CA LEU A 73 -48.56 -77.96 40.84
C LEU A 73 -48.52 -76.74 39.91
N ILE A 74 -47.68 -76.85 38.89
CA ILE A 74 -47.60 -75.96 37.74
C ILE A 74 -48.15 -76.76 36.56
N ASP A 75 -49.14 -76.20 35.87
CA ASP A 75 -49.69 -76.84 34.69
C ASP A 75 -48.66 -76.94 33.57
N ARG A 76 -48.91 -77.82 32.60
CA ARG A 76 -47.99 -78.07 31.48
C ARG A 76 -47.77 -76.81 30.63
N GLY A 77 -48.83 -76.02 30.41
CA GLY A 77 -48.79 -74.82 29.59
C GLY A 77 -47.85 -73.77 30.18
N ALA A 78 -48.02 -73.44 31.46
CA ALA A 78 -47.21 -72.49 32.20
C ALA A 78 -45.74 -72.94 32.30
N TYR A 79 -45.48 -74.23 32.54
CA TYR A 79 -44.11 -74.73 32.63
C TYR A 79 -43.36 -74.65 31.29
N THR A 80 -44.02 -75.02 30.19
CA THR A 80 -43.43 -74.91 28.84
C THR A 80 -43.31 -73.46 28.37
N ALA A 81 -44.25 -72.59 28.74
CA ALA A 81 -44.23 -71.16 28.41
C ALA A 81 -43.02 -70.43 29.00
N ILE A 82 -42.59 -70.77 30.23
CA ILE A 82 -41.40 -70.17 30.85
C ILE A 82 -40.14 -70.44 30.03
N THR A 83 -39.97 -71.68 29.55
CA THR A 83 -38.80 -72.05 28.74
C THR A 83 -38.86 -71.40 27.35
N ALA A 84 -40.05 -71.32 26.75
CA ALA A 84 -40.26 -70.65 25.47
C ALA A 84 -40.00 -69.14 25.55
N GLU A 85 -40.47 -68.49 26.61
CA GLU A 85 -40.26 -67.05 26.86
C GLU A 85 -38.77 -66.73 27.09
N LEU A 86 -38.06 -67.57 27.83
CA LEU A 86 -36.60 -67.44 27.99
C LEU A 86 -35.89 -67.56 26.63
N GLY A 87 -36.30 -68.52 25.79
CA GLY A 87 -35.80 -68.67 24.43
C GLY A 87 -36.07 -67.45 23.56
N ALA A 88 -37.30 -66.91 23.61
CA ALA A 88 -37.70 -65.72 22.87
C ALA A 88 -36.89 -64.47 23.28
N ARG A 89 -36.71 -64.26 24.57
CA ARG A 89 -35.90 -63.15 25.12
C ARG A 89 -34.43 -63.28 24.76
N THR A 90 -33.89 -64.49 24.83
CA THR A 90 -32.49 -64.76 24.43
C THR A 90 -32.30 -64.49 22.93
N ALA A 91 -33.23 -64.93 22.08
CA ALA A 91 -33.21 -64.64 20.65
C ALA A 91 -33.35 -63.14 20.34
N GLN A 92 -34.16 -62.41 21.11
CA GLN A 92 -34.26 -60.95 21.01
C GLN A 92 -32.94 -60.27 21.39
N ALA A 93 -32.31 -60.68 22.49
CA ALA A 93 -31.01 -60.14 22.92
C ALA A 93 -29.92 -60.39 21.88
N ILE A 94 -29.84 -61.60 21.32
CA ILE A 94 -28.87 -61.94 20.25
C ILE A 94 -29.11 -61.09 19.00
N ARG A 95 -30.37 -60.85 18.61
CA ARG A 95 -30.69 -59.95 17.49
C ARG A 95 -30.24 -58.52 17.76
N GLY A 96 -30.45 -58.01 18.98
CA GLY A 96 -29.95 -56.69 19.41
C GLY A 96 -28.43 -56.58 19.26
N LEU A 97 -27.68 -57.58 19.76
CA LEU A 97 -26.22 -57.61 19.64
C LEU A 97 -25.74 -57.66 18.17
N ASN A 98 -26.48 -58.33 17.29
CA ASN A 98 -26.15 -58.36 15.87
C ASN A 98 -26.37 -56.98 15.20
N TYR A 99 -27.43 -56.26 15.58
CA TYR A 99 -27.64 -54.89 15.11
C TYR A 99 -26.53 -53.96 15.59
N ASP A 100 -26.14 -54.03 16.86
CA ASP A 100 -25.04 -53.20 17.38
C ASP A 100 -23.74 -53.45 16.61
N LYS A 101 -23.39 -54.71 16.35
CA LYS A 101 -22.20 -55.05 15.55
C LYS A 101 -22.25 -54.44 14.14
N ALA A 102 -23.39 -54.56 13.47
CA ALA A 102 -23.57 -53.99 12.13
C ALA A 102 -23.52 -52.46 12.14
N ASN A 103 -24.13 -51.82 13.14
CA ASN A 103 -24.12 -50.37 13.32
C ASN A 103 -22.70 -49.85 13.57
N TRP A 104 -21.95 -50.49 14.47
CA TRP A 104 -20.56 -50.12 14.77
C TRP A 104 -19.65 -50.23 13.55
N GLN A 105 -19.82 -51.28 12.75
CA GLN A 105 -19.07 -51.42 11.49
C GLN A 105 -19.33 -50.23 10.56
N GLN A 106 -20.60 -49.85 10.39
CA GLN A 106 -20.96 -48.71 9.55
C GLN A 106 -20.42 -47.37 10.09
N ILE A 107 -20.56 -47.10 11.38
CA ILE A 107 -20.08 -45.85 12.01
C ILE A 107 -18.58 -45.68 11.82
N LEU A 108 -17.81 -46.76 11.99
CA LEU A 108 -16.35 -46.72 11.92
C LEU A 108 -15.82 -46.66 10.49
N THR A 109 -16.43 -47.36 9.54
CA THR A 109 -15.83 -47.55 8.20
C THR A 109 -16.64 -46.98 7.04
N GLY A 110 -17.84 -46.45 7.27
CA GLY A 110 -18.63 -45.80 6.23
C GLY A 110 -17.90 -44.59 5.64
N SER A 111 -18.14 -44.28 4.36
CA SER A 111 -17.50 -43.13 3.70
C SER A 111 -18.39 -41.88 3.65
N GLY A 112 -19.59 -41.94 4.23
CA GLY A 112 -20.58 -40.87 4.19
C GLY A 112 -21.56 -40.97 5.36
N ASN A 113 -22.83 -40.62 5.13
CA ASN A 113 -23.88 -40.87 6.10
C ASN A 113 -24.22 -42.36 6.16
N VAL A 114 -24.40 -42.88 7.37
CA VAL A 114 -24.73 -44.27 7.67
C VAL A 114 -26.02 -44.35 8.48
N THR A 115 -26.72 -45.48 8.39
CA THR A 115 -28.00 -45.70 9.07
C THR A 115 -27.82 -46.69 10.22
N VAL A 116 -28.09 -46.22 11.44
CA VAL A 116 -28.06 -46.98 12.67
C VAL A 116 -29.45 -47.57 12.92
N ASN A 117 -29.53 -48.90 13.04
CA ASN A 117 -30.76 -49.62 13.35
C ASN A 117 -30.84 -49.92 14.84
N VAL A 118 -31.83 -49.35 15.53
CA VAL A 118 -31.98 -49.49 16.99
C VAL A 118 -32.81 -50.76 17.29
N PRO A 119 -32.57 -51.47 18.41
CA PRO A 119 -33.33 -52.67 18.77
C PRO A 119 -34.85 -52.49 18.93
N ASP A 120 -35.33 -51.25 19.08
CA ASP A 120 -36.75 -50.88 19.12
C ASP A 120 -37.39 -50.72 17.72
N GLY A 121 -36.60 -50.90 16.65
CA GLY A 121 -37.03 -50.77 15.26
C GLY A 121 -36.88 -49.35 14.68
N SER A 122 -36.49 -48.36 15.49
CA SER A 122 -36.21 -47.02 15.00
C SER A 122 -34.88 -46.95 14.25
N GLN A 123 -34.73 -45.91 13.43
CA GLN A 123 -33.52 -45.67 12.64
C GLN A 123 -33.01 -44.24 12.84
N TYR A 124 -31.69 -44.10 12.88
CA TYR A 124 -31.00 -42.82 12.88
C TYR A 124 -30.03 -42.76 11.70
N THR A 125 -29.96 -41.64 10.99
CA THR A 125 -28.99 -41.43 9.90
C THR A 125 -28.09 -40.25 10.22
N GLY A 126 -26.77 -40.45 10.13
CA GLY A 126 -25.77 -39.43 10.43
C GLY A 126 -24.40 -39.78 9.84
N PRO A 127 -23.42 -38.86 9.90
CA PRO A 127 -22.11 -39.10 9.33
C PRO A 127 -21.34 -40.19 10.10
N SER A 128 -20.68 -41.06 9.34
CA SER A 128 -19.63 -41.96 9.87
C SER A 128 -18.42 -41.16 10.38
N TRP A 129 -17.60 -41.79 11.22
CA TRP A 129 -16.38 -41.16 11.73
C TRP A 129 -15.36 -40.85 10.63
N LEU A 130 -15.21 -41.72 9.64
CA LEU A 130 -14.35 -41.46 8.49
C LEU A 130 -14.84 -40.27 7.65
N SER A 131 -16.17 -40.13 7.47
CA SER A 131 -16.76 -38.95 6.81
C SER A 131 -16.46 -37.65 7.58
N LEU A 132 -16.57 -37.68 8.92
CA LEU A 132 -16.21 -36.56 9.77
C LEU A 132 -14.72 -36.23 9.67
N GLU A 133 -13.84 -37.22 9.77
CA GLU A 133 -12.39 -37.06 9.66
C GLU A 133 -11.99 -36.40 8.33
N ASN A 134 -12.54 -36.87 7.21
CA ASN A 134 -12.29 -36.29 5.89
C ASN A 134 -12.78 -34.84 5.81
N SER A 135 -14.00 -34.57 6.30
CA SER A 135 -14.55 -33.21 6.34
C SER A 135 -13.72 -32.26 7.20
N LEU A 136 -13.15 -32.77 8.30
CA LEU A 136 -12.25 -32.03 9.20
C LEU A 136 -10.89 -31.77 8.55
N LYS A 137 -10.32 -32.75 7.85
CA LYS A 137 -9.08 -32.57 7.07
C LYS A 137 -9.25 -31.51 5.99
N ASP A 138 -10.36 -31.56 5.24
CA ASP A 138 -10.65 -30.59 4.19
C ASP A 138 -10.85 -29.18 4.76
N LYS A 139 -11.55 -29.05 5.89
CA LYS A 139 -11.74 -27.74 6.55
C LYS A 139 -10.46 -27.22 7.21
N ALA A 140 -9.68 -28.08 7.89
CA ALA A 140 -8.40 -27.68 8.48
C ALA A 140 -7.41 -27.22 7.41
N SER A 141 -7.42 -27.86 6.24
CA SER A 141 -6.61 -27.42 5.08
C SER A 141 -7.02 -26.05 4.53
N ASN A 142 -8.22 -25.56 4.84
CA ASN A 142 -8.70 -24.22 4.48
C ASN A 142 -8.47 -23.18 5.60
N VAL A 143 -8.07 -23.61 6.81
CA VAL A 143 -7.79 -22.73 7.96
C VAL A 143 -6.28 -22.46 8.10
N ASP A 144 -5.42 -23.17 7.38
CA ASP A 144 -4.06 -22.70 7.13
C ASP A 144 -4.16 -21.35 6.41
N LEU A 145 -4.00 -20.27 7.19
CA LEU A 145 -3.92 -18.89 6.71
C LEU A 145 -2.90 -18.74 5.58
N GLU A 146 -1.94 -19.65 5.48
CA GLU A 146 -1.01 -19.79 4.36
C GLU A 146 -1.74 -19.99 3.02
N LYS A 147 -2.73 -20.88 2.88
CA LYS A 147 -3.40 -21.10 1.59
C LYS A 147 -4.39 -20.00 1.19
N GLY A 148 -4.95 -19.29 2.17
CA GLY A 148 -5.83 -18.14 1.92
C GLY A 148 -5.09 -16.86 1.55
N LEU A 149 -3.83 -16.73 1.98
CA LEU A 149 -2.93 -15.61 1.67
C LEU A 149 -1.98 -15.94 0.50
N GLU A 150 -1.72 -17.22 0.23
CA GLU A 150 -1.02 -17.70 -0.96
C GLU A 150 -1.71 -17.15 -2.22
N GLY A 151 -0.97 -16.33 -2.96
CA GLY A 151 -1.46 -15.64 -4.16
C GLY A 151 -1.96 -14.21 -3.95
N LYS A 152 -2.36 -13.80 -2.73
CA LYS A 152 -2.78 -12.43 -2.43
C LYS A 152 -1.70 -11.58 -1.73
N LEU A 153 -0.79 -12.22 -1.00
CA LEU A 153 0.30 -11.60 -0.23
C LEU A 153 1.60 -12.43 -0.32
N SER A 154 1.80 -13.18 -1.41
CA SER A 154 2.98 -14.03 -1.58
C SER A 154 4.28 -13.23 -1.57
N LEU A 155 5.25 -13.67 -0.76
CA LEU A 155 6.64 -13.18 -0.71
C LEU A 155 7.40 -13.33 -2.04
N SER A 156 6.83 -14.05 -3.02
CA SER A 156 7.48 -14.39 -4.30
C SER A 156 6.71 -13.99 -5.56
N GLY A 157 5.68 -13.13 -5.46
CA GLY A 157 5.04 -12.50 -6.64
C GLY A 157 3.54 -12.76 -6.83
N GLY A 158 2.72 -12.42 -5.83
CA GLY A 158 1.25 -12.36 -6.00
C GLY A 158 0.75 -10.97 -6.44
N THR A 159 -0.35 -10.92 -7.21
CA THR A 159 -1.04 -9.67 -7.56
C THR A 159 -2.11 -9.36 -6.52
N LEU A 160 -1.98 -8.24 -5.81
CA LEU A 160 -3.07 -7.75 -4.95
C LEU A 160 -4.17 -7.16 -5.83
N THR A 161 -5.32 -7.83 -5.92
CA THR A 161 -6.49 -7.37 -6.70
C THR A 161 -7.42 -6.42 -5.93
N GLY A 162 -7.10 -6.13 -4.67
CA GLY A 162 -7.84 -5.20 -3.79
C GLY A 162 -7.00 -4.02 -3.31
N ALA A 163 -7.60 -3.12 -2.53
CA ALA A 163 -6.87 -1.98 -1.96
C ALA A 163 -5.82 -2.44 -0.93
N LEU A 164 -4.59 -1.94 -1.06
CA LEU A 164 -3.56 -2.07 -0.03
C LEU A 164 -3.79 -0.98 1.03
N GLN A 165 -4.24 -1.37 2.22
CA GLN A 165 -4.38 -0.46 3.37
C GLN A 165 -3.23 -0.71 4.35
N THR A 166 -2.26 0.22 4.41
CA THR A 166 -1.10 0.14 5.31
C THR A 166 -0.94 1.46 6.06
N LEU A 167 -0.59 1.42 7.34
CA LEU A 167 -0.38 2.64 8.15
C LEU A 167 0.85 3.45 7.71
N GLY A 168 1.88 2.77 7.23
CA GLY A 168 3.07 3.34 6.60
C GLY A 168 3.69 2.26 5.72
N ILE A 169 3.98 2.59 4.46
CA ILE A 169 4.65 1.66 3.54
C ILE A 169 6.14 1.70 3.87
N GLU A 170 6.66 0.61 4.45
CA GLU A 170 8.10 0.43 4.64
C GLU A 170 8.59 -0.66 3.67
N MET A 171 9.60 -0.33 2.88
CA MET A 171 10.19 -1.24 1.89
C MET A 171 11.59 -1.61 2.36
N LEU A 172 11.77 -2.89 2.69
CA LEU A 172 13.02 -3.41 3.26
C LEU A 172 13.77 -4.21 2.19
N GLY A 173 15.07 -3.97 2.07
CA GLY A 173 15.95 -4.67 1.12
C GLY A 173 17.24 -3.89 0.90
N ASN A 174 18.22 -4.50 0.23
CA ASN A 174 19.49 -3.84 -0.08
C ASN A 174 19.32 -2.64 -1.02
N THR A 175 18.26 -2.64 -1.85
CA THR A 175 17.94 -1.58 -2.81
C THR A 175 16.43 -1.57 -3.04
N PRO A 176 15.63 -1.04 -2.11
CA PRO A 176 14.16 -1.09 -2.22
C PRO A 176 13.67 -0.17 -3.34
N PHE A 177 12.73 -0.66 -4.15
CA PHE A 177 12.11 0.11 -5.24
C PHE A 177 10.63 -0.19 -5.43
N ILE A 178 9.88 0.80 -5.90
CA ILE A 178 8.57 0.62 -6.52
C ILE A 178 8.76 0.65 -8.04
N ASP A 179 8.33 -0.41 -8.72
CA ASP A 179 8.44 -0.57 -10.17
C ASP A 179 7.12 -0.27 -10.87
N PHE A 180 7.18 0.49 -11.96
CA PHE A 180 6.01 0.85 -12.76
C PHE A 180 6.13 0.25 -14.16
N HIS A 181 5.55 -0.94 -14.33
CA HIS A 181 5.44 -1.58 -15.64
C HIS A 181 4.37 -0.90 -16.50
N TYR A 182 4.68 -0.67 -17.77
CA TYR A 182 3.76 -0.18 -18.79
C TYR A 182 3.34 -1.31 -19.73
N ASN A 183 2.03 -1.41 -19.99
CA ASN A 183 1.46 -2.39 -20.92
C ASN A 183 1.76 -3.88 -20.59
N ASN A 184 2.03 -4.19 -19.32
CA ASN A 184 2.27 -5.55 -18.83
C ASN A 184 3.49 -6.24 -19.48
N ASP A 185 4.48 -5.46 -19.94
CA ASP A 185 5.80 -6.00 -20.25
C ASP A 185 6.54 -6.22 -18.93
N SER A 186 7.04 -7.43 -18.68
CA SER A 186 7.81 -7.75 -17.48
C SER A 186 9.29 -7.34 -17.57
N SER A 187 9.70 -6.75 -18.70
CA SER A 187 11.09 -6.41 -19.00
C SER A 187 11.41 -4.92 -18.85
N ASP A 188 10.41 -4.06 -18.60
CA ASP A 188 10.56 -2.60 -18.62
C ASP A 188 10.93 -2.02 -17.25
N PHE A 189 12.15 -2.31 -16.81
CA PHE A 189 12.73 -1.77 -15.58
C PHE A 189 13.17 -0.30 -15.68
N ASN A 190 12.42 0.53 -16.41
CA ASN A 190 12.83 1.86 -16.87
C ASN A 190 12.18 3.04 -16.12
N VAL A 191 11.15 2.80 -15.29
CA VAL A 191 10.52 3.82 -14.43
C VAL A 191 10.36 3.29 -13.01
N ARG A 192 11.21 3.77 -12.09
CA ARG A 192 11.24 3.32 -10.68
C ARG A 192 11.44 4.45 -9.69
N LEU A 193 10.79 4.36 -8.54
CA LEU A 193 11.18 5.09 -7.33
C LEU A 193 12.04 4.18 -6.47
N ILE A 194 13.31 4.53 -6.27
CA ILE A 194 14.33 3.65 -5.68
C ILE A 194 15.20 4.40 -4.68
N ASN A 195 15.57 3.74 -3.59
CA ASN A 195 16.64 4.21 -2.70
C ASN A 195 17.90 3.37 -2.99
N ASP A 196 18.67 3.83 -3.97
CA ASP A 196 19.89 3.17 -4.47
C ASP A 196 21.18 3.71 -3.83
N ALA A 197 21.09 4.79 -3.05
CA ALA A 197 22.18 5.37 -2.30
C ALA A 197 21.67 6.05 -1.03
N THR A 198 22.46 6.01 0.04
CA THR A 198 22.07 6.55 1.35
C THR A 198 21.58 7.99 1.27
N GLY A 199 20.32 8.21 1.66
CA GLY A 199 19.69 9.53 1.74
C GLY A 199 19.13 10.07 0.42
N LEU A 200 19.10 9.26 -0.65
CA LEU A 200 18.58 9.66 -1.96
C LEU A 200 17.35 8.82 -2.33
N LEU A 201 16.26 9.52 -2.68
CA LEU A 201 15.16 8.91 -3.41
C LEU A 201 15.35 9.23 -4.90
N THR A 202 15.73 8.22 -5.65
CA THR A 202 15.99 8.31 -7.08
C THR A 202 14.72 7.96 -7.85
N LEU A 203 14.39 8.78 -8.85
CA LEU A 203 13.54 8.33 -9.96
C LEU A 203 14.46 7.86 -11.09
N ASN A 204 14.48 6.55 -11.36
CA ASN A 204 15.13 6.02 -12.55
C ASN A 204 14.12 6.08 -13.70
N GLY A 205 14.24 7.06 -14.60
CA GLY A 205 13.31 7.31 -15.70
C GLY A 205 12.93 8.79 -15.84
N ASN A 206 11.87 9.07 -16.61
CA ASN A 206 11.35 10.43 -16.82
C ASN A 206 10.24 10.77 -15.82
N PHE A 207 10.31 11.97 -15.20
CA PHE A 207 9.21 12.48 -14.38
C PHE A 207 8.34 13.46 -15.18
N ARG A 208 7.08 13.10 -15.45
CA ARG A 208 6.12 13.99 -16.12
C ARG A 208 5.17 14.61 -15.11
N ILE A 209 5.08 15.94 -15.12
CA ILE A 209 4.21 16.71 -14.23
C ILE A 209 3.25 17.53 -15.11
N LEU A 210 1.95 17.31 -14.95
CA LEU A 210 0.93 18.04 -15.74
C LEU A 210 0.59 19.41 -15.16
N ASN A 211 0.87 19.61 -13.87
CA ASN A 211 0.61 20.85 -13.15
C ASN A 211 1.93 21.45 -12.65
N SER A 212 2.14 21.51 -11.33
CA SER A 212 3.30 22.17 -10.72
C SER A 212 4.18 21.20 -9.94
N LEU A 213 5.49 21.40 -10.04
CA LEU A 213 6.47 20.86 -9.11
C LEU A 213 6.79 21.92 -8.06
N TYR A 214 6.52 21.62 -6.79
CA TYR A 214 6.83 22.53 -5.69
C TYR A 214 8.09 22.06 -4.96
N PHE A 215 8.99 23.01 -4.73
CA PHE A 215 10.23 22.83 -4.00
C PHE A 215 10.15 23.66 -2.71
N GLY A 216 10.38 23.02 -1.55
CA GLY A 216 10.27 23.69 -0.24
C GLY A 216 11.30 24.80 -0.01
N SER A 217 11.12 25.58 1.05
CA SER A 217 11.88 26.80 1.35
C SER A 217 13.21 26.61 2.10
N SER A 218 13.80 25.40 2.08
CA SER A 218 15.09 25.16 2.74
C SER A 218 16.23 25.93 2.06
N SER A 219 17.26 26.32 2.81
CA SER A 219 18.41 27.08 2.29
C SER A 219 19.24 26.34 1.21
N GLN A 220 18.96 25.07 0.95
CA GLN A 220 19.70 24.22 0.00
C GLN A 220 18.82 23.60 -1.09
N THR A 221 17.57 24.01 -1.21
CA THR A 221 16.68 23.49 -2.26
C THR A 221 17.22 23.91 -3.63
N SER A 222 17.59 22.93 -4.45
CA SER A 222 18.22 23.16 -5.75
C SER A 222 17.86 22.06 -6.74
N ILE A 223 17.82 22.43 -8.02
CA ILE A 223 17.78 21.46 -9.12
C ILE A 223 19.20 21.35 -9.67
N ARG A 224 19.81 20.17 -9.55
CA ARG A 224 21.19 19.90 -9.97
C ARG A 224 21.21 19.02 -11.23
N TYR A 225 22.00 19.41 -12.22
CA TYR A 225 22.18 18.68 -13.46
C TYR A 225 23.65 18.30 -13.64
N ALA A 226 23.96 17.00 -13.61
CA ALA A 226 25.31 16.48 -13.82
C ALA A 226 25.50 16.15 -15.32
N GLY A 227 25.82 17.17 -16.11
CA GLY A 227 25.95 17.06 -17.57
C GLY A 227 24.58 17.14 -18.28
N GLY A 228 24.22 18.33 -18.73
CA GLY A 228 22.95 18.58 -19.42
C GLY A 228 22.51 20.04 -19.32
N TYR A 229 21.24 20.30 -19.66
CA TYR A 229 20.61 21.63 -19.65
C TYR A 229 19.29 21.61 -18.88
N LEU A 230 18.95 22.74 -18.25
CA LEU A 230 17.59 23.06 -17.86
C LEU A 230 16.93 23.80 -19.03
N ILE A 231 15.82 23.26 -19.53
CA ILE A 231 15.07 23.82 -20.67
C ILE A 231 13.72 24.31 -20.18
N PHE A 232 13.37 25.54 -20.56
CA PHE A 232 12.02 26.09 -20.43
C PHE A 232 11.42 26.17 -21.84
N ASP A 233 10.51 25.25 -22.17
CA ASP A 233 9.88 25.18 -23.50
C ASP A 233 8.43 25.71 -23.43
N GLY A 234 8.02 26.43 -24.47
CA GLY A 234 6.65 26.97 -24.60
C GLY A 234 6.27 28.16 -23.71
N GLY A 235 7.14 28.63 -22.79
CA GLY A 235 6.85 29.78 -21.93
C GLY A 235 8.07 30.40 -21.25
N PRO A 236 7.95 31.63 -20.70
CA PRO A 236 9.06 32.31 -20.05
C PRO A 236 9.35 31.75 -18.66
N ALA A 237 10.60 31.87 -18.21
CA ALA A 237 10.92 31.81 -16.78
C ALA A 237 10.34 33.05 -16.09
N PHE A 238 9.37 32.86 -15.19
CA PHE A 238 8.68 33.96 -14.50
C PHE A 238 9.38 34.30 -13.17
N ALA A 239 9.51 35.60 -12.87
CA ALA A 239 10.05 36.12 -11.60
C ALA A 239 11.45 35.61 -11.21
N VAL A 240 12.37 35.55 -12.16
CA VAL A 240 13.78 35.20 -11.89
C VAL A 240 14.45 36.34 -11.11
N HIS A 241 14.84 36.09 -9.85
CA HIS A 241 15.53 37.06 -9.01
C HIS A 241 16.97 37.39 -9.48
N GLY A 242 17.55 36.52 -10.29
CA GLY A 242 18.83 36.75 -10.97
C GLY A 242 19.60 35.46 -11.22
N TYR A 243 20.69 35.62 -11.97
CA TYR A 243 21.59 34.55 -12.37
C TYR A 243 22.92 34.72 -11.64
N ARG A 244 23.39 33.62 -11.04
CA ARG A 244 24.77 33.51 -10.55
C ARG A 244 25.55 32.67 -11.53
N CYS A 245 26.59 33.25 -12.08
CA CYS A 245 27.46 32.58 -13.04
C CYS A 245 28.85 32.38 -12.45
N VAL A 246 29.58 31.45 -13.04
CA VAL A 246 31.01 31.21 -12.78
C VAL A 246 31.83 31.85 -13.89
N ALA A 247 33.10 32.16 -13.62
CA ALA A 247 34.01 32.63 -14.67
C ALA A 247 34.38 31.48 -15.62
N GLY A 248 33.86 31.50 -16.85
CA GLY A 248 34.06 30.41 -17.82
C GLY A 248 33.35 29.11 -17.42
N ARG A 249 33.90 27.94 -17.77
CA ARG A 249 33.33 26.63 -17.38
C ARG A 249 33.83 26.13 -16.01
N GLY A 250 35.03 26.54 -15.61
CA GLY A 250 35.74 25.99 -14.44
C GLY A 250 36.00 26.99 -13.31
N GLY A 251 35.52 28.24 -13.42
CA GLY A 251 35.67 29.24 -12.38
C GLY A 251 34.86 28.93 -11.13
N ALA A 252 35.18 29.63 -10.04
CA ALA A 252 34.35 29.63 -8.84
C ALA A 252 33.06 30.44 -9.07
N SER A 253 31.99 30.06 -8.37
CA SER A 253 30.73 30.82 -8.36
C SER A 253 30.90 32.13 -7.61
N GLY A 254 30.49 33.23 -8.25
CA GLY A 254 30.39 34.52 -7.58
C GLY A 254 29.19 34.60 -6.63
N SER A 255 29.26 35.50 -5.65
CA SER A 255 28.17 35.76 -4.69
C SER A 255 27.07 36.66 -5.25
N ASN A 256 27.41 37.53 -6.19
CA ASN A 256 26.50 38.49 -6.80
C ASN A 256 25.62 37.82 -7.85
N SER A 257 24.34 38.21 -7.88
CA SER A 257 23.39 37.81 -8.90
C SER A 257 23.20 38.95 -9.90
N PHE A 258 23.22 38.68 -11.20
CA PHE A 258 22.82 39.69 -12.19
C PHE A 258 21.46 39.37 -12.79
N ASN A 259 20.72 40.40 -13.18
CA ASN A 259 19.49 40.25 -13.97
C ASN A 259 19.33 41.42 -14.94
N TYR A 260 18.41 41.24 -15.90
CA TYR A 260 18.02 42.29 -16.83
C TYR A 260 16.57 42.66 -16.59
N PHE A 261 16.30 43.97 -16.57
CA PHE A 261 14.97 44.49 -16.28
C PHE A 261 14.54 45.50 -17.35
N TRP A 262 13.40 45.27 -18.00
CA TRP A 262 12.84 46.17 -18.99
C TRP A 262 11.96 47.21 -18.31
N THR A 263 12.31 48.50 -18.40
CA THR A 263 11.55 49.60 -17.78
C THR A 263 10.42 50.14 -18.64
N GLY A 264 10.22 49.61 -19.84
CA GLY A 264 9.33 50.19 -20.86
C GLY A 264 10.06 51.03 -21.90
N GLY A 265 11.17 51.68 -21.52
CA GLY A 265 11.99 52.50 -22.43
C GLY A 265 13.40 51.96 -22.68
N ALA A 266 13.94 51.15 -21.77
CA ALA A 266 15.29 50.62 -21.91
C ALA A 266 15.48 49.31 -21.13
N LEU A 267 16.47 48.52 -21.55
CA LEU A 267 16.88 47.31 -20.84
C LEU A 267 17.96 47.68 -19.83
N GLN A 268 17.68 47.53 -18.54
CA GLN A 268 18.63 47.81 -17.46
C GLN A 268 19.38 46.55 -17.04
N VAL A 269 20.63 46.72 -16.61
CA VAL A 269 21.46 45.68 -16.01
C VAL A 269 21.53 45.90 -14.51
N TRP A 270 21.05 44.93 -13.75
CA TRP A 270 21.05 44.95 -12.29
C TRP A 270 22.02 43.92 -11.74
N ILE A 271 22.79 44.30 -10.72
CA ILE A 271 23.59 43.38 -9.91
C ILE A 271 23.13 43.48 -8.46
N ASP A 272 22.66 42.36 -7.94
CA ASP A 272 21.92 42.26 -6.68
C ASP A 272 20.76 43.27 -6.64
N THR A 273 20.83 44.27 -5.77
CA THR A 273 19.84 45.34 -5.63
C THR A 273 20.28 46.64 -6.30
N THR A 274 21.41 46.67 -7.01
CA THR A 274 22.00 47.88 -7.60
C THR A 274 21.82 47.89 -9.12
N ASN A 275 21.17 48.92 -9.65
CA ASN A 275 21.18 49.20 -11.09
C ASN A 275 22.57 49.69 -11.51
N ILE A 276 23.19 49.03 -12.49
CA ILE A 276 24.53 49.35 -12.99
C ILE A 276 24.48 50.22 -14.25
N GLY A 277 23.33 50.25 -14.91
CA GLY A 277 23.08 51.08 -16.08
C GLY A 277 22.18 50.39 -17.11
N THR A 278 22.09 51.02 -18.27
CA THR A 278 21.31 50.52 -19.41
C THR A 278 22.20 49.71 -20.34
N MET A 279 21.69 48.59 -20.84
CA MET A 279 22.30 47.84 -21.93
C MET A 279 22.09 48.62 -23.24
N ALA A 280 23.17 49.21 -23.75
CA ALA A 280 23.18 49.82 -25.07
C ALA A 280 23.36 48.73 -26.14
N LEU A 281 22.40 48.64 -27.05
CA LEU A 281 22.54 47.89 -28.30
C LEU A 281 23.15 48.82 -29.37
N ASN A 282 23.49 48.27 -30.54
CA ASN A 282 24.09 49.04 -31.64
C ASN A 282 23.37 50.38 -31.86
N ALA A 283 24.15 51.45 -32.02
CA ALA A 283 23.66 52.76 -32.41
C ALA A 283 23.21 52.70 -33.89
N ASN A 284 21.99 52.22 -34.13
CA ASN A 284 21.44 52.12 -35.48
C ASN A 284 21.14 53.53 -35.99
N SER A 285 21.66 53.85 -37.18
CA SER A 285 21.50 55.16 -37.82
C SER A 285 20.99 55.00 -39.26
N ASP A 286 20.09 54.04 -39.48
CA ASP A 286 19.41 53.86 -40.76
C ASP A 286 18.41 54.99 -40.99
N LYS A 287 18.28 55.46 -42.24
CA LYS A 287 17.35 56.54 -42.60
C LYS A 287 15.90 56.16 -42.27
N GLU A 288 15.52 54.89 -42.47
CA GLU A 288 14.15 54.41 -42.23
C GLU A 288 13.83 54.26 -40.73
N LEU A 289 14.84 54.40 -39.86
CA LEU A 289 14.69 54.44 -38.41
C LEU A 289 14.69 55.88 -37.86
N LYS A 290 14.68 56.90 -38.74
CA LYS A 290 14.69 58.32 -38.40
C LYS A 290 13.49 59.01 -39.04
N ASP A 291 12.96 59.99 -38.33
CA ASP A 291 11.90 60.88 -38.84
C ASP A 291 12.41 62.33 -38.85
N GLU A 292 11.70 63.20 -39.57
CA GLU A 292 11.97 64.65 -39.58
C GLU A 292 13.44 65.01 -39.89
N ILE A 293 14.03 64.36 -40.90
CA ILE A 293 15.45 64.53 -41.25
C ILE A 293 15.68 65.88 -41.95
N GLU A 294 16.40 66.78 -41.27
CA GLU A 294 16.92 68.03 -41.81
C GLU A 294 18.46 68.05 -41.81
N TYR A 295 19.07 68.41 -42.94
CA TYR A 295 20.53 68.51 -43.06
C TYR A 295 21.00 69.92 -42.76
N ILE A 296 22.04 70.05 -41.93
CA ILE A 296 22.62 71.36 -41.58
C ILE A 296 23.38 71.93 -42.80
N PRO A 297 23.02 73.12 -43.29
CA PRO A 297 23.73 73.79 -44.39
C PRO A 297 25.18 74.14 -44.01
N SER A 298 26.08 74.20 -45.00
CA SER A 298 27.50 74.46 -44.77
C SER A 298 27.80 75.85 -44.21
N ASP A 299 26.97 76.84 -44.52
CA ASP A 299 27.05 78.22 -44.02
C ASP A 299 26.58 78.37 -42.57
N GLU A 300 25.80 77.41 -42.05
CA GLU A 300 25.38 77.36 -40.64
C GLU A 300 26.41 76.66 -39.72
N THR A 301 27.54 76.21 -40.27
CA THR A 301 28.62 75.60 -39.47
C THR A 301 29.43 76.62 -38.66
N SER A 302 29.30 77.92 -38.94
CA SER A 302 30.21 79.00 -38.55
C SER A 302 30.42 79.25 -37.05
N THR A 303 29.61 78.66 -36.19
CA THR A 303 29.75 78.75 -34.72
C THR A 303 30.41 77.52 -34.11
N SER A 304 30.60 76.45 -34.90
CA SER A 304 31.03 75.15 -34.38
C SER A 304 32.50 75.13 -33.98
N LEU A 305 33.37 75.82 -34.73
CA LEU A 305 34.78 75.97 -34.37
C LEU A 305 34.95 76.82 -33.10
N GLU A 306 34.14 77.88 -32.95
CA GLU A 306 34.17 78.74 -31.76
C GLU A 306 33.70 78.01 -30.50
N GLU A 307 32.67 77.18 -30.61
CA GLU A 307 32.23 76.29 -29.53
C GLU A 307 33.29 75.26 -29.17
N ILE A 308 33.86 74.55 -30.16
CA ILE A 308 34.86 73.49 -29.91
C ILE A 308 36.14 74.03 -29.29
N ASN A 309 36.57 75.25 -29.64
CA ASN A 309 37.72 75.87 -29.02
C ASN A 309 37.54 76.14 -27.51
N GLN A 310 36.29 76.14 -27.03
CA GLN A 310 35.97 76.27 -25.60
C GLN A 310 35.85 74.91 -24.90
N TRP A 311 35.88 73.80 -25.62
CA TRP A 311 35.86 72.46 -25.02
C TRP A 311 37.15 72.22 -24.23
N LYS A 312 37.00 71.68 -23.02
CA LYS A 312 38.11 71.47 -22.07
C LYS A 312 38.40 69.98 -21.89
N PRO A 313 39.42 69.42 -22.58
CA PRO A 313 39.89 68.07 -22.27
C PRO A 313 40.37 68.01 -20.82
N ALA A 314 40.01 66.94 -20.12
CA ALA A 314 40.36 66.70 -18.74
C ALA A 314 40.81 65.24 -18.54
N THR A 315 41.72 65.03 -17.60
CA THR A 315 42.00 63.69 -17.08
C THR A 315 41.28 63.50 -15.76
N PHE A 316 40.61 62.37 -15.58
CA PHE A 316 39.82 62.09 -14.37
C PHE A 316 39.80 60.60 -14.04
N LYS A 317 39.37 60.27 -12.83
CA LYS A 317 39.00 58.91 -12.43
C LYS A 317 37.51 58.88 -12.10
N TYR A 318 36.82 57.83 -12.49
CA TYR A 318 35.49 57.58 -11.96
C TYR A 318 35.61 57.20 -10.49
N LYS A 319 34.91 57.93 -9.61
CA LYS A 319 34.80 57.56 -8.20
C LYS A 319 34.20 56.15 -8.09
N GLY A 320 34.69 55.38 -7.12
CA GLY A 320 34.02 54.14 -6.73
C GLY A 320 32.60 54.44 -6.24
N ARG A 321 31.62 53.62 -6.65
CA ARG A 321 30.21 53.81 -6.32
C ARG A 321 29.46 52.49 -6.32
N GLY A 322 28.71 52.20 -5.25
CA GLY A 322 28.07 50.89 -5.07
C GLY A 322 29.08 49.74 -5.20
N ILE A 323 28.78 48.79 -6.10
CA ILE A 323 29.67 47.66 -6.42
C ILE A 323 30.75 47.98 -7.47
N ILE A 324 30.77 49.19 -8.01
CA ILE A 324 31.70 49.62 -9.07
C ILE A 324 32.95 50.20 -8.40
N PRO A 325 34.15 49.63 -8.63
CA PRO A 325 35.38 50.18 -8.07
C PRO A 325 35.79 51.51 -8.72
N GLU A 326 36.68 52.27 -8.06
CA GLU A 326 37.34 53.42 -8.69
C GLU A 326 38.05 52.98 -9.98
N SER A 327 37.95 53.79 -11.04
CA SER A 327 38.64 53.50 -12.29
C SER A 327 40.11 53.96 -12.28
N ASP A 328 40.90 53.39 -13.18
CA ASP A 328 42.16 54.02 -13.61
C ASP A 328 41.92 55.42 -14.19
N THR A 329 42.98 56.23 -14.28
CA THR A 329 42.93 57.55 -14.91
C THR A 329 42.51 57.44 -16.37
N LYS A 330 41.53 58.25 -16.76
CA LYS A 330 40.97 58.37 -18.12
C LYS A 330 41.20 59.78 -18.66
N LEU A 331 41.23 59.90 -19.98
CA LEU A 331 41.18 61.17 -20.71
C LEU A 331 39.77 61.33 -21.30
N GLY A 332 39.18 62.51 -21.19
CA GLY A 332 37.87 62.80 -21.76
C GLY A 332 37.43 64.23 -21.52
N PHE A 333 36.13 64.44 -21.39
CA PHE A 333 35.49 65.74 -21.15
C PHE A 333 34.56 65.66 -19.95
N ILE A 334 34.36 66.79 -19.27
CA ILE A 334 33.39 66.91 -18.18
C ILE A 334 32.08 67.43 -18.76
N ALA A 335 31.02 66.61 -18.68
CA ALA A 335 29.74 66.94 -19.30
C ALA A 335 29.10 68.24 -18.75
N ASN A 336 29.31 68.54 -17.45
CA ASN A 336 28.86 69.80 -16.84
C ASN A 336 29.51 71.05 -17.46
N ASP A 337 30.76 70.97 -17.90
CA ASP A 337 31.40 72.08 -18.62
C ASP A 337 30.87 72.15 -20.05
N LEU A 338 30.73 70.98 -20.69
CA LEU A 338 30.37 70.88 -22.11
C LEU A 338 28.93 71.34 -22.40
N VAL A 339 27.99 71.06 -21.50
CA VAL A 339 26.56 71.40 -21.70
C VAL A 339 26.32 72.91 -21.81
N SER A 340 27.17 73.74 -21.19
CA SER A 340 27.09 75.19 -21.27
C SER A 340 27.53 75.77 -22.62
N VAL A 341 28.33 75.01 -23.39
CA VAL A 341 28.95 75.45 -24.64
C VAL A 341 28.30 74.77 -25.84
N SER A 342 28.11 73.45 -25.76
CA SER A 342 27.53 72.62 -26.83
C SER A 342 26.50 71.65 -26.22
N PRO A 343 25.31 72.14 -25.83
CA PRO A 343 24.29 71.34 -25.14
C PRO A 343 23.86 70.10 -25.90
N GLN A 344 23.85 70.12 -27.23
CA GLN A 344 23.55 68.99 -28.11
C GLN A 344 24.52 67.81 -27.96
N CYS A 345 25.70 68.02 -27.40
CA CYS A 345 26.71 66.98 -27.15
C CYS A 345 26.54 66.28 -25.79
N VAL A 346 25.55 66.69 -25.01
CA VAL A 346 25.29 66.18 -23.66
C VAL A 346 23.83 65.76 -23.55
N THR A 347 23.59 64.58 -22.98
CA THR A 347 22.25 64.08 -22.64
C THR A 347 22.12 63.93 -21.13
N GLY A 348 20.88 63.82 -20.63
CA GLY A 348 20.58 63.77 -19.19
C GLY A 348 20.25 65.16 -18.60
N GLU A 349 19.70 65.17 -17.39
CA GLU A 349 19.25 66.41 -16.72
C GLU A 349 20.34 67.02 -15.81
N GLY A 350 21.37 66.24 -15.49
CA GLY A 350 22.40 66.59 -14.52
C GLY A 350 22.05 66.12 -13.12
N LEU A 351 23.08 65.98 -12.29
CA LEU A 351 22.91 65.67 -10.87
C LEU A 351 22.70 66.97 -10.07
N PRO A 352 21.88 66.95 -9.01
CA PRO A 352 21.68 68.12 -8.15
C PRO A 352 22.97 68.46 -7.38
N ASN A 353 23.07 69.70 -6.89
CA ASN A 353 24.27 70.19 -6.20
C ASN A 353 24.56 69.46 -4.88
N ASP A 354 23.53 68.91 -4.24
CA ASP A 354 23.59 68.11 -3.02
C ASP A 354 23.59 66.60 -3.28
N TYR A 355 23.96 66.19 -4.50
CA TYR A 355 24.05 64.78 -4.89
C TYR A 355 24.91 63.94 -3.94
N ASP A 356 24.32 62.87 -3.42
CA ASP A 356 24.96 61.91 -2.54
C ASP A 356 25.23 60.58 -3.25
N ILE A 357 26.50 60.38 -3.63
CA ILE A 357 26.96 59.16 -4.31
C ILE A 357 26.84 57.89 -3.46
N VAL A 358 26.71 58.00 -2.14
CA VAL A 358 26.57 56.82 -1.26
C VAL A 358 25.14 56.30 -1.29
N ASN A 359 24.16 57.21 -1.21
CA ASN A 359 22.75 56.87 -1.17
C ASN A 359 22.13 56.68 -2.56
N ASP A 360 22.69 57.32 -3.59
CA ASP A 360 22.22 57.19 -4.98
C ASP A 360 23.40 57.02 -5.97
N PRO A 361 24.13 55.88 -5.90
CA PRO A 361 25.38 55.69 -6.63
C PRO A 361 25.22 55.66 -8.16
N ASN A 362 24.01 55.45 -8.70
CA ASN A 362 23.77 55.30 -10.14
C ASN A 362 22.50 56.04 -10.58
N ASN A 363 22.36 57.31 -10.16
CA ASN A 363 21.23 58.16 -10.52
C ASN A 363 21.09 58.27 -12.06
N PRO A 364 19.89 58.01 -12.62
CA PRO A 364 19.67 58.02 -14.07
C PRO A 364 19.76 59.42 -14.71
N ASN A 365 19.69 60.49 -13.92
CA ASN A 365 19.71 61.87 -14.41
C ASN A 365 21.13 62.40 -14.66
N ALA A 366 22.19 61.64 -14.32
CA ALA A 366 23.56 62.06 -14.56
C ALA A 366 23.79 62.46 -16.03
N TYR A 367 24.52 63.55 -16.26
CA TYR A 367 24.90 63.92 -17.62
C TYR A 367 25.76 62.86 -18.29
N GLN A 368 25.49 62.62 -19.57
CA GLN A 368 26.22 61.69 -20.42
C GLN A 368 26.69 62.41 -21.67
N LEU A 369 27.86 62.03 -22.19
CA LEU A 369 28.38 62.55 -23.44
C LEU A 369 27.73 61.79 -24.61
N ASP A 370 27.08 62.52 -25.52
CA ASP A 370 26.66 61.96 -26.80
C ASP A 370 27.84 62.00 -27.77
N GLN A 371 28.54 60.87 -27.86
CA GLN A 371 29.73 60.73 -28.69
C GLN A 371 29.45 60.96 -30.17
N VAL A 372 28.24 60.64 -30.66
CA VAL A 372 27.88 60.83 -32.07
C VAL A 372 27.66 62.31 -32.35
N ALA A 373 26.94 63.01 -31.47
CA ALA A 373 26.76 64.46 -31.58
C ALA A 373 28.10 65.20 -31.46
N MET A 374 28.99 64.75 -30.58
CA MET A 374 30.35 65.30 -30.46
C MET A 374 31.16 65.13 -31.74
N ILE A 375 31.14 63.94 -32.36
CA ILE A 375 31.81 63.67 -33.63
C ILE A 375 31.22 64.53 -34.76
N ALA A 376 29.89 64.66 -34.81
CA ALA A 376 29.22 65.50 -35.79
C ALA A 376 29.63 66.98 -35.63
N LYS A 377 29.68 67.49 -34.40
CA LYS A 377 30.12 68.86 -34.12
C LYS A 377 31.58 69.08 -34.48
N LEU A 378 32.46 68.12 -34.17
CA LEU A 378 33.86 68.13 -34.60
C LEU A 378 33.98 68.14 -36.14
N THR A 379 33.13 67.38 -36.82
CA THR A 379 33.06 67.37 -38.29
C THR A 379 32.68 68.75 -38.83
N MET A 380 31.67 69.41 -38.24
CA MET A 380 31.27 70.76 -38.61
C MET A 380 32.39 71.79 -38.38
N ALA A 381 33.10 71.73 -37.25
CA ALA A 381 34.24 72.62 -37.01
C ALA A 381 35.40 72.39 -37.97
N ILE A 382 35.66 71.14 -38.38
CA ILE A 382 36.66 70.82 -39.40
C ILE A 382 36.23 71.40 -40.76
N GLN A 383 34.95 71.27 -41.13
CA GLN A 383 34.42 71.85 -42.37
C GLN A 383 34.54 73.39 -42.37
N GLU A 384 34.21 74.03 -41.25
CA GLU A 384 34.36 75.47 -41.05
C GLU A 384 35.83 75.90 -41.15
N LEU A 385 36.74 75.17 -40.50
CA LEU A 385 38.18 75.42 -40.56
C LEU A 385 38.72 75.28 -41.98
N ALA A 386 38.30 74.23 -42.71
CA ALA A 386 38.67 74.02 -44.10
C ALA A 386 38.22 75.19 -45.00
N ALA A 387 36.98 75.65 -44.85
CA ALA A 387 36.46 76.81 -45.57
C ALA A 387 37.26 78.10 -45.26
N LYS A 388 37.65 78.30 -44.00
CA LYS A 388 38.51 79.43 -43.59
C LYS A 388 39.91 79.35 -44.22
N VAL A 389 40.51 78.16 -44.27
CA VAL A 389 41.81 77.93 -44.92
C VAL A 389 41.73 78.20 -46.42
N GLU A 390 40.72 77.66 -47.12
CA GLU A 390 40.54 77.92 -48.55
C GLU A 390 40.33 79.41 -48.86
N ALA A 391 39.63 80.14 -47.98
CA ALA A 391 39.44 81.57 -48.11
C ALA A 391 40.74 82.37 -47.90
N LEU A 392 41.66 81.86 -47.07
CA LEU A 392 42.99 82.43 -46.88
C LEU A 392 43.93 82.14 -48.06
N GLU A 393 43.84 80.96 -48.67
CA GLU A 393 44.65 80.58 -49.84
C GLU A 393 44.26 81.32 -51.13
N LYS A 394 43.03 81.84 -51.20
CA LYS A 394 42.53 82.65 -52.33
C LYS A 394 42.90 84.14 -52.22
N LYS A 395 43.53 84.55 -51.12
CA LYS A 395 44.10 85.90 -50.92
C LYS A 395 45.59 85.88 -51.18
#